data_AF-A0AAD4JNA1-F1
#
_entry.id   AF-A0AAD4JNA1-F1
#
_cell.length_a   1.000
_cell.length_b   1.000
_cell.length_c   1.000
_cell.angle_alpha   90.00
_cell.angle_beta   90.00
_cell.angle_gamma   90.00
#
_symmetry.space_group_name_H-M   'P 1'
#
loop_
_entity.id
_entity.type
_entity.pdbx_description
1 polymer ?
#
loop_
_entity_poly.entity_id
_entity_poly.type
_entity_poly.pdbx_seq_one_letter_code
_entity_poly.pdbx_strand_id
1 'polypeptide(L)'
;MSMACPNASGIASILCSMNFTQNQIKTITRSSYTCYSPSADVNYPSFITLYSNGTSYGIVQEFRRTITNFGRDTATYKIRVDAPAGSTVTVYPTTLQFGNKYEKQSYNLTINYKANTTGAITFGSITWVEQNGGHTVRTPIVVAPMIPVW
;
A
#
# COMPACT_ATOMS: atom_id res chain seq x y z
N MET A 1 15.70 5.22 2.56
CA MET A 1 14.51 5.68 1.81
C MET A 1 13.24 5.51 2.66
N SER A 2 12.13 6.18 2.35
CA SER A 2 10.85 5.99 3.07
C SER A 2 9.63 6.25 2.19
N MET A 3 8.49 5.65 2.55
CA MET A 3 7.18 6.05 2.04
C MET A 3 6.66 7.20 2.89
N ALA A 4 6.14 8.23 2.24
CA ALA A 4 5.53 9.36 2.92
C ALA A 4 4.07 9.02 3.24
N CYS A 5 3.63 9.24 4.48
CA CYS A 5 2.22 9.16 4.85
C CYS A 5 1.36 10.06 3.96
N PRO A 6 0.08 9.70 3.72
CA PRO A 6 -0.83 10.55 2.95
C PRO A 6 -0.88 11.96 3.53
N ASN A 7 -0.73 12.96 2.67
CA ASN A 7 -0.95 14.36 3.03
C ASN A 7 -2.46 14.66 3.08
N ALA A 8 -2.82 15.91 3.41
CA ALA A 8 -4.23 16.33 3.50
C ALA A 8 -5.04 16.05 2.22
N SER A 9 -4.44 16.23 1.04
CA SER A 9 -5.08 15.91 -0.24
C SER A 9 -5.30 14.41 -0.42
N GLY A 10 -4.34 13.57 0.01
CA GLY A 10 -4.50 12.11 0.02
C GLY A 10 -5.65 11.65 0.92
N ILE A 11 -5.77 12.21 2.13
CA ILE A 11 -6.89 11.88 3.03
C ILE A 11 -8.23 12.27 2.40
N ALA A 12 -8.33 13.47 1.82
CA ALA A 12 -9.54 13.90 1.16
C ALA A 12 -9.89 13.02 -0.06
N SER A 13 -8.89 12.57 -0.83
CA SER A 13 -9.09 11.63 -1.94
C SER A 13 -9.68 10.28 -1.50
N ILE A 14 -9.23 9.76 -0.34
CA ILE A 14 -9.82 8.54 0.27
C ILE A 14 -11.30 8.79 0.59
N LEU A 15 -11.60 9.88 1.31
CA LEU A 15 -12.98 10.20 1.69
C LEU A 15 -13.88 10.38 0.46
N CYS A 16 -13.37 11.01 -0.61
CA CYS A 16 -14.07 11.12 -1.88
C CYS A 16 -14.36 9.74 -2.50
N SER A 17 -13.43 8.79 -2.45
CA SER A 17 -13.63 7.42 -2.98
C SER A 17 -14.61 6.57 -2.17
N MET A 18 -14.86 6.94 -0.92
CA MET A 18 -15.81 6.27 -0.03
C MET A 18 -17.26 6.78 -0.19
N ASN A 19 -17.53 7.65 -1.18
CA ASN A 19 -18.84 8.26 -1.43
C ASN A 19 -19.40 9.09 -0.26
N PHE A 20 -18.54 9.70 0.56
CA PHE A 20 -18.99 10.69 1.54
C PHE A 20 -19.56 11.94 0.86
N THR A 21 -20.59 12.53 1.45
CA THR A 21 -21.12 13.83 1.01
C THR A 21 -20.12 14.96 1.27
N GLN A 22 -20.21 16.06 0.52
CA GLN A 22 -19.35 17.23 0.75
C GLN A 22 -19.41 17.76 2.19
N ASN A 23 -20.59 17.70 2.83
CA ASN A 23 -20.76 18.10 4.23
C ASN A 23 -20.03 17.16 5.20
N GLN A 24 -20.07 15.85 4.97
CA GLN A 24 -19.32 14.88 5.76
C GLN A 24 -17.81 15.08 5.57
N ILE A 25 -17.34 15.24 4.33
CA ILE A 25 -15.92 15.52 4.03
C ILE A 25 -15.47 16.79 4.75
N LYS A 26 -16.20 17.90 4.62
CA LYS A 26 -15.89 19.17 5.30
C LYS A 26 -15.88 19.03 6.82
N THR A 27 -16.74 18.17 7.38
CA THR A 27 -16.77 17.90 8.82
C THR A 27 -15.49 17.20 9.28
N ILE A 28 -14.99 16.23 8.49
CA ILE A 28 -13.78 15.46 8.79
C ILE A 28 -12.50 16.29 8.54
N THR A 29 -12.38 16.92 7.38
CA THR A 29 -11.18 17.67 6.96
C THR A 29 -11.11 19.10 7.49
N ARG A 30 -12.20 19.60 8.06
CA ARG A 30 -12.38 21.01 8.49
C ARG A 30 -12.16 22.04 7.38
N SER A 31 -12.21 21.62 6.11
CA SER A 31 -11.95 22.45 4.94
C SER A 31 -12.84 22.03 3.77
N SER A 32 -13.17 22.98 2.89
CA SER A 32 -13.88 22.66 1.65
C SER A 32 -12.93 21.96 0.68
N TYR A 33 -13.35 20.82 0.15
CA TYR A 33 -12.54 20.04 -0.80
C TYR A 33 -13.39 19.63 -2.00
N THR A 34 -12.82 19.79 -3.19
CA THR A 34 -13.45 19.36 -4.45
C THR A 34 -12.84 18.03 -4.88
N CYS A 35 -13.68 17.01 -5.05
CA CYS A 35 -13.26 15.67 -5.44
C CYS A 35 -12.95 15.63 -6.95
N TYR A 36 -11.71 15.92 -7.34
CA TYR A 36 -11.27 15.83 -8.74
C TYR A 36 -10.75 14.43 -9.13
N SER A 37 -10.03 13.76 -8.23
CA SER A 37 -9.43 12.44 -8.45
C SER A 37 -9.54 11.55 -7.20
N PRO A 38 -10.75 11.04 -6.90
CA PRO A 38 -10.95 10.11 -5.79
C PRO A 38 -10.13 8.82 -6.01
N SER A 39 -9.40 8.39 -4.99
CA SER A 39 -8.65 7.13 -4.99
C SER A 39 -8.54 6.59 -3.57
N ALA A 40 -8.82 5.31 -3.42
CA ALA A 40 -8.54 4.56 -2.20
C ALA A 40 -7.06 4.13 -2.11
N ASP A 41 -6.33 4.15 -3.23
CA ASP A 41 -4.93 3.72 -3.31
C ASP A 41 -3.97 4.88 -3.00
N VAL A 42 -3.92 5.24 -1.72
CA VAL A 42 -2.98 6.24 -1.22
C VAL A 42 -1.61 5.63 -0.93
N ASN A 43 -0.57 6.48 -0.94
CA ASN A 43 0.81 6.08 -0.65
C ASN A 43 1.03 5.75 0.84
N TYR A 44 0.40 4.71 1.35
CA TYR A 44 0.45 4.33 2.76
C TYR A 44 1.53 3.28 3.01
N PRO A 45 2.28 3.34 4.15
CA PRO A 45 3.37 2.42 4.46
C PRO A 45 2.91 1.05 4.98
N SER A 46 1.79 0.53 4.48
CA SER A 46 1.30 -0.82 4.72
C SER A 46 0.31 -1.22 3.62
N PHE A 47 0.03 -2.53 3.56
CA PHE A 47 -0.96 -3.08 2.65
C PHE A 47 -1.98 -3.92 3.41
N ILE A 48 -3.25 -3.78 3.03
CA ILE A 48 -4.33 -4.62 3.53
C ILE A 48 -5.18 -5.09 2.35
N THR A 49 -5.40 -6.39 2.25
CA THR A 49 -6.35 -6.99 1.31
C THR A 49 -7.47 -7.64 2.11
N LEU A 50 -8.71 -7.23 1.82
CA LEU A 50 -9.90 -7.75 2.49
C LEU A 50 -10.57 -8.80 1.60
N TYR A 51 -10.94 -9.96 2.16
CA TYR A 51 -11.66 -10.99 1.44
C TYR A 51 -13.05 -11.24 2.04
N SER A 52 -14.01 -11.64 1.20
CA SER A 52 -15.34 -12.02 1.65
C SER A 52 -15.34 -13.44 2.22
N ASN A 53 -15.85 -13.61 3.43
CA ASN A 53 -16.01 -14.95 4.01
C ASN A 53 -17.07 -15.74 3.23
N GLY A 54 -16.82 -17.04 3.05
CA GLY A 54 -17.77 -17.96 2.40
C GLY A 54 -17.79 -17.93 0.87
N THR A 55 -16.95 -17.11 0.21
CA THR A 55 -16.80 -17.15 -1.25
C THR A 55 -15.65 -18.09 -1.64
N SER A 56 -15.87 -18.95 -2.64
CA SER A 56 -14.84 -19.79 -3.24
C SER A 56 -13.94 -19.04 -4.24
N TYR A 57 -14.19 -17.73 -4.44
CA TYR A 57 -13.45 -16.90 -5.37
C TYR A 57 -12.22 -16.30 -4.68
N GLY A 58 -11.06 -16.43 -5.33
CA GLY A 58 -9.86 -15.70 -4.91
C GLY A 58 -10.01 -14.20 -5.14
N ILE A 59 -9.21 -13.40 -4.44
CA ILE A 59 -9.16 -11.95 -4.63
C ILE A 59 -7.80 -11.54 -5.17
N VAL A 60 -7.81 -10.62 -6.13
CA VAL A 60 -6.62 -9.95 -6.64
C VAL A 60 -6.73 -8.47 -6.33
N GLN A 61 -5.76 -7.94 -5.59
CA GLN A 61 -5.69 -6.52 -5.26
C GLN A 61 -4.33 -5.96 -5.69
N GLU A 62 -4.38 -4.84 -6.40
CA GLU A 62 -3.19 -4.09 -6.82
C GLU A 62 -3.04 -2.81 -6.01
N PHE A 63 -1.80 -2.43 -5.75
CA PHE A 63 -1.42 -1.23 -5.03
C PHE A 63 -0.24 -0.56 -5.71
N ARG A 64 -0.27 0.77 -5.82
CA ARG A 64 0.86 1.57 -6.27
C ARG A 64 1.47 2.33 -5.10
N ARG A 65 2.79 2.26 -4.96
CA ARG A 65 3.52 3.02 -3.93
C ARG A 65 4.67 3.79 -4.55
N THR A 66 4.95 4.93 -3.94
CA THR A 66 6.07 5.80 -4.28
C THR A 66 6.98 5.94 -3.07
N ILE A 67 8.25 5.59 -3.24
CA ILE A 67 9.27 5.71 -2.21
C ILE A 67 10.19 6.87 -2.56
N THR A 68 10.56 7.66 -1.57
CA THR A 68 11.55 8.74 -1.71
C THR A 68 12.87 8.31 -1.08
N ASN A 69 13.98 8.50 -1.79
CA ASN A 69 15.31 8.32 -1.24
C ASN A 69 15.66 9.50 -0.32
N PHE A 70 15.98 9.23 0.95
CA PHE A 70 16.46 10.24 1.90
C PHE A 70 17.91 10.00 2.32
N GLY A 71 18.54 8.95 1.76
CA GLY A 71 19.90 8.52 2.10
C GLY A 71 20.96 9.19 1.23
N ARG A 72 21.96 8.39 0.81
CA ARG A 72 23.06 8.81 -0.07
C ARG A 72 22.55 9.26 -1.44
N ASP A 73 23.41 9.93 -2.20
CA ASP A 73 23.10 10.38 -3.55
C ASP A 73 22.71 9.20 -4.44
N THR A 74 23.54 8.16 -4.51
CA THR A 74 23.19 6.92 -5.23
C THR A 74 22.84 5.78 -4.29
N ALA A 75 21.75 5.08 -4.57
CA ALA A 75 21.36 3.90 -3.82
C ALA A 75 20.52 2.94 -4.68
N THR A 76 20.81 1.64 -4.56
CA THR A 76 20.05 0.58 -5.23
C THR A 76 19.41 -0.31 -4.18
N TYR A 77 18.12 -0.59 -4.32
CA TYR A 77 17.38 -1.46 -3.41
C TYR A 77 16.81 -2.66 -4.16
N LYS A 78 16.96 -3.86 -3.62
CA LYS A 78 16.32 -5.08 -4.12
C LYS A 78 15.19 -5.51 -3.20
N ILE A 79 14.11 -6.01 -3.80
CA ILE A 79 12.95 -6.48 -3.04
C ILE A 79 13.19 -7.88 -2.48
N ARG A 80 12.78 -8.07 -1.22
CA ARG A 80 12.53 -9.36 -0.60
C ARG A 80 11.04 -9.43 -0.25
N VAL A 81 10.40 -10.53 -0.61
CA VAL A 81 8.97 -10.75 -0.37
C VAL A 81 8.80 -11.88 0.63
N ASP A 82 8.00 -11.64 1.65
CA ASP A 82 7.50 -12.61 2.61
C ASP A 82 5.96 -12.59 2.49
N ALA A 83 5.42 -13.53 1.71
CA ALA A 83 4.01 -13.51 1.33
C ALA A 83 3.13 -14.02 2.48
N PRO A 84 1.99 -13.36 2.78
CA PRO A 84 0.99 -13.92 3.68
C PRO A 84 0.56 -15.31 3.25
N ALA A 85 0.36 -16.21 4.22
CA ALA A 85 -0.03 -17.60 3.94
C ALA A 85 -1.31 -17.65 3.07
N GLY A 86 -1.32 -18.50 2.04
CA GLY A 86 -2.44 -18.61 1.09
C GLY A 86 -2.47 -17.53 0.00
N SER A 87 -1.50 -16.61 -0.02
CA SER A 87 -1.36 -15.59 -1.05
C SER A 87 -0.10 -15.77 -1.91
N THR A 88 -0.16 -15.21 -3.12
CA THR A 88 1.01 -14.88 -3.94
C THR A 88 1.15 -13.36 -3.96
N VAL A 89 2.35 -12.85 -3.66
CA VAL A 89 2.66 -11.42 -3.71
C VAL A 89 3.70 -11.17 -4.80
N THR A 90 3.36 -10.30 -5.75
CA THR A 90 4.23 -9.91 -6.86
C THR A 90 4.54 -8.43 -6.77
N VAL A 91 5.80 -8.04 -7.01
CA VAL A 91 6.26 -6.65 -7.00
C VAL A 91 6.98 -6.32 -8.29
N TYR A 92 6.66 -5.18 -8.89
CA TYR A 92 7.33 -4.68 -10.10
C TYR A 92 7.59 -3.16 -10.04
N PRO A 93 8.81 -2.68 -10.34
CA PRO A 93 10.02 -3.48 -10.60
C PRO A 93 10.53 -4.16 -9.33
N THR A 94 11.40 -5.17 -9.45
CA THR A 94 12.03 -5.87 -8.31
C THR A 94 13.27 -5.16 -7.77
N THR A 95 13.73 -4.14 -8.48
CA THR A 95 14.88 -3.30 -8.12
C THR A 95 14.50 -1.83 -8.30
N LEU A 96 14.81 -1.00 -7.30
CA LEU A 96 14.71 0.45 -7.38
C LEU A 96 16.11 1.04 -7.38
N GLN A 97 16.39 1.89 -8.36
CA GLN A 97 17.66 2.61 -8.46
C GLN A 97 17.38 4.10 -8.27
N PHE A 98 18.11 4.72 -7.35
CA PHE A 98 18.08 6.15 -7.11
C PHE A 98 19.46 6.70 -7.46
N GLY A 99 19.50 7.70 -8.32
CA GLY A 99 20.70 8.44 -8.71
C GLY A 99 20.98 9.64 -7.82
N ASN A 100 19.97 10.20 -7.15
CA ASN A 100 20.13 11.34 -6.24
C ASN A 100 19.36 11.19 -4.93
N LYS A 101 19.78 11.99 -3.93
CA LYS A 101 18.97 12.24 -2.73
C LYS A 101 17.65 12.92 -3.13
N TYR A 102 16.57 12.57 -2.46
CA TYR A 102 15.18 12.99 -2.70
C TYR A 102 14.54 12.50 -3.99
N GLU A 103 15.25 11.68 -4.77
CA GLU A 103 14.64 11.04 -5.93
C GLU A 103 13.52 10.10 -5.51
N LYS A 104 12.47 10.04 -6.34
CA LYS A 104 11.28 9.22 -6.12
C LYS A 104 11.22 8.11 -7.14
N GLN A 105 10.93 6.90 -6.67
CA GLN A 105 10.69 5.74 -7.52
C GLN A 105 9.36 5.09 -7.14
N SER A 106 8.62 4.61 -8.14
CA SER A 106 7.32 3.95 -7.95
C SER A 106 7.43 2.45 -8.21
N TYR A 107 6.64 1.67 -7.49
CA TYR A 107 6.46 0.24 -7.76
C TYR A 107 4.99 -0.13 -7.58
N ASN A 108 4.60 -1.21 -8.25
CA ASN A 108 3.32 -1.85 -8.09
C ASN A 108 3.49 -3.14 -7.27
N LEU A 109 2.51 -3.40 -6.41
CA LEU A 109 2.40 -4.63 -5.64
C LEU A 109 1.04 -5.26 -5.91
N THR A 110 1.04 -6.53 -6.30
CA THR A 110 -0.17 -7.32 -6.55
C THR A 110 -0.25 -8.44 -5.53
N ILE A 111 -1.36 -8.52 -4.80
CA ILE A 111 -1.68 -9.61 -3.87
C ILE A 111 -2.77 -10.45 -4.51
N ASN A 112 -2.45 -11.70 -4.81
CA ASN A 112 -3.41 -12.70 -5.23
C ASN A 112 -3.63 -13.68 -4.07
N TYR A 113 -4.76 -13.55 -3.38
CA TYR A 113 -5.14 -14.44 -2.29
C TYR A 113 -6.10 -15.50 -2.79
N LYS A 114 -5.70 -16.77 -2.66
CA LYS A 114 -6.58 -17.89 -2.99
C LYS A 114 -7.67 -17.96 -1.92
N ALA A 115 -8.90 -18.24 -2.34
CA ALA A 115 -10.05 -18.32 -1.45
C ALA A 115 -9.72 -19.14 -0.20
N ASN A 116 -9.93 -18.55 0.97
CA ASN A 116 -9.75 -19.22 2.24
C ASN A 116 -11.10 -19.28 2.96
N THR A 117 -11.57 -20.49 3.21
CA THR A 117 -12.83 -20.76 3.89
C THR A 117 -12.70 -20.72 5.41
N THR A 118 -11.50 -20.51 5.95
CA THR A 118 -11.22 -20.59 7.40
C THR A 118 -11.42 -19.28 8.17
N GLY A 119 -11.54 -18.14 7.48
CA GLY A 119 -11.65 -16.83 8.14
C GLY A 119 -10.36 -16.33 8.83
N ALA A 120 -9.22 -16.99 8.59
CA ALA A 120 -7.94 -16.65 9.21
C ALA A 120 -7.37 -15.31 8.70
N ILE A 121 -6.80 -14.53 9.63
CA ILE A 121 -5.97 -13.36 9.31
C ILE A 121 -4.55 -13.86 9.06
N THR A 122 -3.92 -13.40 7.98
CA THR A 122 -2.54 -13.78 7.64
C THR A 122 -1.67 -12.54 7.44
N PHE A 123 -0.39 -12.69 7.76
CA PHE A 123 0.57 -11.60 7.79
C PHE A 123 1.76 -11.92 6.89
N GLY A 124 2.33 -10.87 6.31
CA GLY A 124 3.56 -10.94 5.53
C GLY A 124 4.21 -9.56 5.47
N SER A 125 5.20 -9.41 4.60
CA SER A 125 5.83 -8.12 4.35
C SER A 125 6.58 -8.09 3.03
N ILE A 126 6.77 -6.90 2.48
CA ILE A 126 7.87 -6.65 1.55
C ILE A 126 8.98 -5.92 2.28
N THR A 127 10.23 -6.21 1.92
CA THR A 127 11.39 -5.52 2.46
C THR A 127 12.31 -5.12 1.32
N TRP A 128 12.54 -3.83 1.19
CA TRP A 128 13.56 -3.31 0.29
C TRP A 128 14.90 -3.28 1.00
N VAL A 129 15.89 -3.95 0.43
CA VAL A 129 17.25 -4.09 1.01
C VAL A 129 18.24 -3.31 0.15
N GLU A 130 18.89 -2.32 0.75
CA GLU A 130 19.93 -1.53 0.10
C GLU A 130 21.12 -2.42 -0.29
N GLN A 131 21.55 -2.33 -1.54
CA GLN A 131 22.75 -3.00 -2.03
C GLN A 131 23.97 -2.18 -1.58
N ASN A 132 24.97 -2.84 -0.99
CA ASN A 132 26.21 -2.21 -0.50
C ASN A 132 25.99 -1.16 0.62
N GLY A 133 24.87 -1.26 1.32
CA GLY A 133 24.51 -0.38 2.43
C GLY A 133 23.89 -1.14 3.59
N GLY A 134 23.48 -0.42 4.62
CA GLY A 134 22.89 -0.98 5.84
C GLY A 134 21.38 -0.74 5.97
N HIS A 135 20.75 -0.05 5.02
CA HIS A 135 19.34 0.32 5.15
C HIS A 135 18.40 -0.79 4.66
N THR A 136 17.38 -1.06 5.45
CA THR A 136 16.25 -1.90 5.06
C THR A 136 14.95 -1.18 5.31
N VAL A 137 14.01 -1.26 4.37
CA VAL A 137 12.68 -0.66 4.50
C VAL A 137 11.65 -1.76 4.40
N ARG A 138 11.07 -2.13 5.54
CA ARG A 138 10.05 -3.17 5.65
C ARG A 138 8.66 -2.55 5.67
N THR A 139 7.77 -3.12 4.86
CA THR A 139 6.36 -2.74 4.75
C THR A 139 5.49 -3.94 5.05
N PRO A 140 4.65 -3.91 6.09
CA PRO A 140 3.79 -5.03 6.45
C PRO A 140 2.64 -5.21 5.46
N ILE A 141 2.21 -6.46 5.29
CA ILE A 141 1.04 -6.88 4.52
C ILE A 141 0.12 -7.65 5.46
N VAL A 142 -1.18 -7.36 5.39
CA VAL A 142 -2.23 -8.13 6.07
C VAL A 142 -3.27 -8.59 5.06
N VAL A 143 -3.70 -9.84 5.16
CA VAL A 143 -4.89 -10.35 4.48
C VAL A 143 -5.91 -10.75 5.54
N ALA A 144 -7.10 -10.15 5.50
CA ALA A 144 -8.11 -10.27 6.55
C ALA A 144 -9.53 -10.41 5.99
N PRO A 145 -10.47 -11.06 6.71
CA PRO A 145 -11.86 -11.12 6.28
C PRO A 145 -12.53 -9.74 6.40
N MET A 146 -13.47 -9.47 5.50
CA MET A 146 -14.34 -8.31 5.61
C MET A 146 -15.35 -8.54 6.74
N ILE A 147 -15.45 -7.56 7.64
CA ILE A 147 -16.40 -7.55 8.76
C ILE A 147 -17.45 -6.44 8.55
N PRO A 148 -18.64 -6.55 9.16
CA PRO A 148 -19.60 -5.46 9.15
C PRO A 148 -18.98 -4.15 9.63
N VAL A 149 -19.19 -3.09 8.86
CA VAL A 149 -18.79 -1.71 9.21
C VAL A 149 -19.93 -1.03 9.96
N TRP A 150 -19.57 -0.05 10.79
CA TRP A 150 -20.46 0.71 11.68
C TRP A 150 -21.30 1.76 10.94
#